data_AF-A0A563U2B9-F1
#
_entry.id   AF-A0A563U2B9-F1
#
_cell.length_a   1.000
_cell.length_b   1.000
_cell.length_c   1.000
_cell.angle_alpha   90.00
_cell.angle_beta   90.00
_cell.angle_gamma   90.00
#
_symmetry.space_group_name_H-M   'P 1'
#
loop_
_entity.id
_entity.type
_entity.pdbx_description
1 polymer ?
#
loop_
_entity_poly.entity_id
_entity_poly.type
_entity_poly.pdbx_seq_one_letter_code
_entity_poly.pdbx_strand_id
1 'polypeptide(L)'
;MKKLVLAIVIIFTGMRLNAQSISFSDLTNLTNLSDGQAHTYLSLGGIFKLDYMKEENGKKIEYFRSKSAKVAPQSITIGVNEIQANGTILRTVLYTTQDPENIVNLIAQAKRAKLIMKFQGMDRDNNIYKFDNEFYNITMLISTNNNKGSVEVKQKEFIGY
;
A
#
# COMPACT_ATOMS: atom_id res chain seq x y z
N MET A 1 -34.14 -8.71 -32.33
CA MET A 1 -33.09 -7.81 -31.79
C MET A 1 -32.74 -8.05 -30.31
N LYS A 2 -33.01 -9.24 -29.71
CA LYS A 2 -32.63 -9.54 -28.31
C LYS A 2 -31.31 -10.32 -28.17
N LYS A 3 -30.84 -10.95 -29.25
CA LYS A 3 -29.62 -11.79 -29.27
C LYS A 3 -28.32 -10.99 -29.38
N LEU A 4 -28.38 -9.75 -29.89
CA LEU A 4 -27.21 -8.86 -30.00
C LEU A 4 -26.85 -8.19 -28.67
N VAL A 5 -27.81 -7.97 -27.78
CA VAL A 5 -27.57 -7.37 -26.45
C VAL A 5 -26.75 -8.32 -25.57
N LEU A 6 -27.00 -9.63 -25.65
CA LEU A 6 -26.26 -10.64 -24.88
C LEU A 6 -24.78 -10.71 -25.29
N ALA A 7 -24.48 -10.51 -26.58
CA ALA A 7 -23.11 -10.51 -27.10
C ALA A 7 -22.30 -9.28 -26.63
N ILE A 8 -22.96 -8.13 -26.44
CA ILE A 8 -22.32 -6.91 -25.95
C ILE A 8 -22.01 -7.02 -24.45
N VAL A 9 -22.88 -7.66 -23.65
CA VAL A 9 -22.66 -7.85 -22.20
C VAL A 9 -21.45 -8.76 -21.91
N ILE A 10 -21.19 -9.76 -22.75
CA ILE A 10 -20.08 -10.72 -22.56
C ILE A 10 -18.71 -10.09 -22.88
N ILE A 11 -18.66 -9.04 -23.71
CA ILE A 11 -17.40 -8.36 -24.04
C ILE A 11 -16.93 -7.45 -22.90
N PHE A 12 -17.81 -6.99 -22.01
CA PHE A 12 -17.45 -6.17 -20.85
C PHE A 12 -17.01 -6.97 -19.60
N THR A 13 -17.20 -8.29 -19.57
CA THR A 13 -16.76 -9.13 -18.45
C THR A 13 -15.35 -9.69 -18.61
N GLY A 14 -14.70 -9.44 -19.76
CA GLY A 14 -13.32 -9.82 -20.05
C GLY A 14 -12.25 -8.87 -19.51
N MET A 15 -12.61 -7.89 -18.67
CA MET A 15 -11.62 -7.08 -17.96
C MET A 15 -10.84 -8.01 -17.04
N ARG A 16 -9.60 -8.30 -17.44
CA ARG A 16 -8.60 -8.91 -16.56
C ARG A 16 -8.47 -7.97 -15.37
N LEU A 17 -9.13 -8.32 -14.27
CA LEU A 17 -8.81 -7.81 -12.95
C LEU A 17 -7.35 -8.24 -12.71
N ASN A 18 -6.40 -7.37 -13.07
CA ASN A 18 -5.07 -7.39 -12.49
C ASN A 18 -5.31 -7.22 -10.99
N ALA A 19 -5.46 -8.34 -10.29
CA ALA A 19 -5.89 -8.38 -8.91
C ALA A 19 -4.76 -7.77 -8.07
N GLN A 20 -4.83 -6.44 -7.89
CA GLN A 20 -4.03 -5.71 -6.94
C GLN A 20 -4.10 -6.46 -5.61
N SER A 21 -2.94 -6.86 -5.11
CA SER A 21 -2.87 -7.82 -4.01
C SER A 21 -2.99 -7.16 -2.63
N ILE A 22 -3.02 -5.84 -2.59
CA ILE A 22 -3.28 -5.06 -1.38
C ILE A 22 -4.02 -3.77 -1.70
N SER A 23 -5.08 -3.48 -0.95
CA SER A 23 -5.83 -2.23 -1.11
C SER A 23 -5.22 -1.10 -0.28
N PHE A 24 -5.66 0.13 -0.56
CA PHE A 24 -5.28 1.29 0.24
C PHE A 24 -5.76 1.16 1.70
N SER A 25 -6.97 0.63 1.90
CA SER A 25 -7.54 0.39 3.23
C SER A 25 -6.70 -0.59 4.03
N ASP A 26 -6.17 -1.63 3.39
CA ASP A 26 -5.31 -2.63 4.04
C ASP A 26 -4.01 -1.98 4.51
N LEU A 27 -3.39 -1.11 3.69
CA LEU A 27 -2.18 -0.38 4.08
C LEU A 27 -2.41 0.52 5.29
N THR A 28 -3.51 1.28 5.30
CA THR A 28 -3.85 2.11 6.47
C THR A 28 -4.20 1.26 7.69
N ASN A 29 -4.90 0.14 7.51
CA ASN A 29 -5.25 -0.75 8.61
C ASN A 29 -4.00 -1.39 9.23
N LEU A 30 -3.03 -1.83 8.41
CA LEU A 30 -1.76 -2.37 8.88
C LEU A 30 -1.01 -1.40 9.79
N THR A 31 -1.11 -0.08 9.55
CA THR A 31 -0.48 0.90 10.45
C THR A 31 -1.16 0.97 11.82
N ASN A 32 -2.44 0.59 11.95
CA ASN A 32 -3.16 0.60 13.22
C ASN A 32 -2.99 -0.70 14.03
N LEU A 33 -2.40 -1.74 13.43
CA LEU A 33 -2.19 -3.03 14.08
C LEU A 33 -0.87 -3.06 14.85
N SER A 34 -0.83 -3.81 15.95
CA SER A 34 0.46 -4.18 16.56
C SER A 34 1.28 -5.05 15.62
N ASP A 35 2.60 -5.13 15.83
CA ASP A 35 3.49 -5.88 14.93
C ASP A 35 3.06 -7.36 14.81
N GLY A 36 2.62 -7.97 15.92
CA GLY A 36 2.08 -9.33 15.92
C GLY A 36 0.77 -9.46 15.13
N GLN A 37 -0.15 -8.50 15.27
CA GLN A 37 -1.41 -8.50 14.52
C GLN A 37 -1.18 -8.27 13.02
N ALA A 38 -0.27 -7.36 12.66
CA ALA A 38 0.11 -7.09 11.28
C ALA A 38 0.79 -8.32 10.65
N HIS A 39 1.68 -9.00 11.38
CA HIS A 39 2.27 -10.27 10.96
C HIS A 39 1.18 -11.31 10.67
N THR A 40 0.26 -11.51 11.61
CA THR A 40 -0.84 -12.48 11.45
C THR A 40 -1.72 -12.12 10.25
N TYR A 41 -2.08 -10.85 10.08
CA TYR A 41 -2.89 -10.39 8.96
C TYR A 41 -2.22 -10.72 7.61
N LEU A 42 -0.93 -10.41 7.46
CA LEU A 42 -0.18 -10.67 6.21
C LEU A 42 0.06 -12.16 5.96
N SER A 43 0.34 -12.93 7.01
CA SER A 43 0.60 -14.38 6.91
C SER A 43 -0.66 -15.18 6.58
N LEU A 44 -1.77 -14.89 7.27
CA LEU A 44 -3.04 -15.62 7.12
C LEU A 44 -3.81 -15.22 5.87
N GLY A 45 -3.65 -13.99 5.38
CA GLY A 45 -4.31 -13.51 4.16
C GLY A 45 -3.95 -14.30 2.90
N GLY A 46 -2.93 -15.18 2.94
CA GLY A 46 -2.61 -16.10 1.84
C GLY A 46 -1.94 -15.43 0.63
N ILE A 47 -1.87 -14.10 0.60
CA ILE A 47 -1.29 -13.31 -0.48
C ILE A 47 0.21 -13.11 -0.29
N PHE A 48 0.63 -12.82 0.94
CA PHE A 48 2.02 -12.54 1.30
C PHE A 48 2.60 -13.68 2.14
N LYS A 49 3.92 -13.85 2.06
CA LYS A 49 4.71 -14.68 2.98
C LYS A 49 5.82 -13.83 3.57
N LEU A 50 6.19 -14.13 4.81
CA LEU A 50 7.41 -13.59 5.41
C LEU A 50 8.60 -14.03 4.54
N ASP A 51 9.44 -13.07 4.17
CA ASP A 51 10.66 -13.32 3.41
C ASP A 51 11.85 -13.38 4.37
N TYR A 52 12.03 -12.32 5.16
CA TYR A 52 13.05 -12.26 6.21
C TYR A 52 12.66 -11.21 7.26
N MET A 53 13.40 -11.24 8.36
CA MET A 53 13.29 -10.27 9.46
C MET A 53 14.66 -9.69 9.75
N LYS A 54 14.70 -8.44 10.17
CA LYS A 54 15.93 -7.75 10.54
C LYS A 54 15.70 -6.97 11.83
N GLU A 55 16.70 -6.95 12.69
CA GLU A 55 16.73 -6.07 13.84
C GLU A 55 17.53 -4.81 13.51
N GLU A 56 16.91 -3.65 13.63
CA GLU A 56 17.55 -2.35 13.42
C GLU A 56 17.21 -1.42 14.58
N ASN A 57 18.23 -0.90 15.28
CA ASN A 57 18.04 -0.01 16.43
C ASN A 57 17.09 -0.58 17.51
N GLY A 58 17.19 -1.89 17.78
CA GLY A 58 16.32 -2.60 18.73
C GLY A 58 14.87 -2.81 18.25
N LYS A 59 14.58 -2.53 16.97
CA LYS A 59 13.27 -2.73 16.35
C LYS A 59 13.31 -3.94 15.43
N LYS A 60 12.31 -4.81 15.55
CA LYS A 60 12.12 -5.96 14.67
C LYS A 60 11.35 -5.51 13.43
N ILE A 61 12.03 -5.44 12.29
CA ILE A 61 11.46 -5.09 11.00
C ILE A 61 11.21 -6.39 10.22
N GLU A 62 9.99 -6.56 9.74
CA GLU A 62 9.60 -7.75 8.98
C GLU A 62 9.34 -7.39 7.53
N TYR A 63 9.90 -8.20 6.62
CA TYR A 63 9.78 -8.04 5.19
C TYR A 63 8.97 -9.18 4.62
N PHE A 64 7.87 -8.85 3.96
CA PHE A 64 6.96 -9.78 3.31
C PHE A 64 7.07 -9.64 1.79
N ARG A 65 6.90 -10.75 1.08
CA ARG A 65 6.78 -10.76 -0.39
C ARG A 65 5.54 -11.51 -0.86
N SER A 66 5.07 -11.16 -2.05
CA SER A 66 3.95 -11.85 -2.70
C SER A 66 4.26 -13.34 -2.90
N LYS A 67 3.28 -14.21 -2.60
CA LYS A 67 3.37 -15.67 -2.79
C LYS A 67 3.17 -16.08 -4.25
N SER A 68 2.25 -15.41 -4.95
CA SER A 68 1.80 -15.78 -6.30
C SER A 68 2.75 -15.23 -7.37
N ALA A 69 3.12 -16.09 -8.32
CA ALA A 69 3.83 -15.70 -9.54
C ALA A 69 2.89 -15.11 -10.61
N LYS A 70 1.57 -15.11 -10.38
CA LYS A 70 0.56 -14.57 -11.31
C LYS A 70 0.40 -13.05 -11.20
N VAL A 71 0.93 -12.45 -10.14
CA VAL A 71 0.95 -11.00 -9.93
C VAL A 71 2.40 -10.54 -10.01
N ALA A 72 2.61 -9.30 -10.45
CA ALA A 72 3.93 -8.69 -10.40
C ALA A 72 4.49 -8.76 -8.97
N PRO A 73 5.81 -8.96 -8.77
CA PRO A 73 6.39 -9.03 -7.44
C PRO A 73 6.05 -7.80 -6.59
N GLN A 74 5.60 -8.05 -5.36
CA GLN A 74 5.25 -7.02 -4.39
C GLN A 74 5.89 -7.32 -3.05
N SER A 75 6.20 -6.28 -2.29
CA SER A 75 6.69 -6.41 -0.93
C SER A 75 5.96 -5.49 0.04
N ILE A 76 5.86 -5.92 1.29
CA ILE A 76 5.36 -5.11 2.40
C ILE A 76 6.38 -5.16 3.53
N THR A 77 6.68 -4.02 4.13
CA THR A 77 7.52 -3.92 5.31
C THR A 77 6.70 -3.36 6.47
N ILE A 78 6.77 -4.04 7.61
CA ILE A 78 6.13 -3.66 8.88
C ILE A 78 7.15 -3.63 10.02
N GLY A 79 6.77 -3.09 11.18
CA GLY A 79 7.64 -2.96 12.36
C GLY A 79 8.47 -1.66 12.38
N VAL A 80 8.34 -0.83 11.34
CA VAL A 80 8.89 0.54 11.36
C VAL A 80 7.98 1.40 12.22
N ASN A 81 8.52 1.99 13.28
CA ASN A 81 7.76 2.83 14.20
C ASN A 81 8.60 3.98 14.79
N GLU A 82 7.90 4.96 15.36
CA GLU A 82 8.43 6.02 16.20
C GLU A 82 7.72 5.97 17.55
N ILE A 83 8.50 6.03 18.64
CA ILE A 83 7.98 6.05 20.01
C ILE A 83 8.07 7.50 20.49
N GLN A 84 6.92 8.09 20.76
CA GLN A 84 6.82 9.46 21.27
C GLN A 84 7.15 9.52 22.76
N ALA A 85 7.41 10.72 23.28
CA ALA A 85 7.77 10.93 24.69
C ALA A 85 6.67 10.43 25.67
N ASN A 86 5.41 10.41 25.25
CA ASN A 86 4.28 9.90 26.02
C ASN A 86 4.09 8.37 25.91
N GLY A 87 5.00 7.65 25.21
CA GLY A 87 4.91 6.21 24.97
C GLY A 87 4.02 5.80 23.79
N THR A 88 3.39 6.74 23.09
CA THR A 88 2.60 6.47 21.89
C THR A 88 3.51 5.92 20.78
N ILE A 89 3.06 4.84 20.13
CA ILE A 89 3.79 4.20 19.03
C ILE A 89 3.11 4.58 17.72
N LEU A 90 3.78 5.40 16.91
CA LEU A 90 3.37 5.75 15.55
C LEU A 90 4.02 4.79 14.57
N ARG A 91 3.21 4.11 13.75
CA ARG A 91 3.69 3.06 12.85
C ARG A 91 3.78 3.54 11.41
N THR A 92 4.70 2.92 10.68
CA THR A 92 4.91 3.13 9.25
C THR A 92 4.81 1.79 8.54
N VAL A 93 4.07 1.76 7.44
CA VAL A 93 3.99 0.61 6.53
C VAL A 93 4.55 1.04 5.19
N LEU A 94 5.44 0.21 4.65
CA LEU A 94 5.98 0.39 3.30
C LEU A 94 5.45 -0.71 2.39
N TYR A 95 5.06 -0.32 1.18
CA TYR A 95 4.66 -1.23 0.11
C TYR A 95 5.48 -0.93 -1.13
N THR A 96 5.96 -1.97 -1.83
CA THR A 96 6.56 -1.81 -3.16
C THR A 96 6.00 -2.82 -4.14
N THR A 97 6.05 -2.49 -5.43
CA THR A 97 5.54 -3.31 -6.52
C THR A 97 6.38 -3.12 -7.78
N GLN A 98 6.47 -4.17 -8.61
CA GLN A 98 7.03 -4.12 -9.97
C GLN A 98 5.96 -3.83 -11.04
N ASP A 99 4.78 -3.40 -10.63
CA ASP A 99 3.69 -3.01 -11.52
C ASP A 99 3.14 -1.64 -11.10
N PRO A 100 3.55 -0.55 -11.81
CA PRO A 100 3.11 0.81 -11.54
C PRO A 100 1.60 1.02 -11.57
N GLU A 101 0.83 0.18 -12.27
CA GLU A 101 -0.63 0.27 -12.31
C GLU A 101 -1.25 0.10 -10.91
N ASN A 102 -0.61 -0.70 -10.05
CA ASN A 102 -1.02 -0.81 -8.64
C ASN A 102 -0.94 0.53 -7.92
N ILE A 103 0.09 1.34 -8.16
CA ILE A 103 0.19 2.66 -7.51
C ILE A 103 -0.86 3.61 -8.06
N VAL A 104 -1.12 3.59 -9.37
CA VAL A 104 -2.22 4.38 -9.98
C VAL A 104 -3.56 4.02 -9.33
N ASN A 105 -3.80 2.74 -9.09
CA ASN A 105 -5.00 2.25 -8.42
C ASN A 105 -5.07 2.68 -6.94
N LEU A 106 -3.94 2.68 -6.21
CA LEU A 106 -3.87 3.17 -4.83
C LEU A 106 -4.09 4.67 -4.74
N ILE A 107 -3.55 5.45 -5.68
CA ILE A 107 -3.81 6.89 -5.82
C ILE A 107 -5.32 7.15 -6.00
N ALA A 108 -5.97 6.38 -6.87
CA ALA A 108 -7.41 6.49 -7.07
C ALA A 108 -8.21 6.14 -5.81
N GLN A 109 -7.79 5.12 -5.07
CA GLN A 109 -8.42 4.74 -3.79
C GLN A 109 -8.23 5.81 -2.70
N ALA A 110 -7.02 6.38 -2.57
CA ALA A 110 -6.74 7.46 -1.62
C ALA A 110 -7.63 8.69 -1.88
N LYS A 111 -7.82 9.05 -3.15
CA LYS A 111 -8.76 10.11 -3.56
C LYS A 111 -10.21 9.78 -3.17
N ARG A 112 -10.67 8.54 -3.40
CA ARG A 112 -12.02 8.10 -3.00
C ARG A 112 -12.21 8.07 -1.48
N ALA A 113 -11.15 7.76 -0.73
CA ALA A 113 -11.11 7.82 0.73
C ALA A 113 -11.05 9.27 1.26
N LYS A 114 -11.16 10.28 0.39
CA LYS A 114 -11.19 11.71 0.72
C LYS A 114 -9.92 12.21 1.41
N LEU A 115 -8.77 11.57 1.19
CA LEU A 115 -7.50 12.16 1.61
C LEU A 115 -7.20 13.41 0.77
N ILE A 116 -6.61 14.41 1.42
CA ILE A 116 -6.24 15.67 0.78
C ILE A 116 -4.90 15.47 0.08
N MET A 117 -4.87 15.62 -1.24
CA MET A 117 -3.61 15.67 -1.98
C MET A 117 -2.89 16.97 -1.64
N LYS A 118 -1.74 16.87 -0.94
CA LYS A 118 -0.92 18.02 -0.55
C LYS A 118 0.14 18.34 -1.59
N PHE A 119 0.54 17.36 -2.39
CA PHE A 119 1.57 17.51 -3.40
C PHE A 119 1.38 16.54 -4.56
N GLN A 120 1.60 17.04 -5.77
CA GLN A 120 1.79 16.26 -6.98
C GLN A 120 2.93 16.89 -7.77
N GLY A 121 3.93 16.11 -8.10
CA GLY A 121 5.09 16.59 -8.86
C GLY A 121 5.96 15.43 -9.32
N MET A 122 7.18 15.72 -9.72
CA MET A 122 8.16 14.71 -10.09
C MET A 122 9.57 15.17 -9.72
N ASP A 123 10.44 14.19 -9.47
CA ASP A 123 11.88 14.38 -9.47
C ASP A 123 12.49 13.70 -10.70
N ARG A 124 13.82 13.52 -10.71
CA ARG A 124 14.54 12.86 -11.79
C ARG A 124 14.07 11.42 -12.04
N ASP A 125 13.69 10.71 -10.99
CA ASP A 125 13.52 9.26 -10.99
C ASP A 125 12.08 8.81 -10.70
N ASN A 126 11.20 9.71 -10.22
CA ASN A 126 9.86 9.39 -9.75
C ASN A 126 8.84 10.49 -10.04
N ASN A 127 7.62 10.06 -10.39
CA ASN A 127 6.42 10.84 -10.13
C ASN A 127 6.02 10.68 -8.66
N ILE A 128 5.72 11.78 -8.00
CA ILE A 128 5.53 11.86 -6.55
C ILE A 128 4.13 12.38 -6.25
N TYR A 129 3.40 11.65 -5.43
CA TYR A 129 2.07 12.03 -4.94
C TYR A 129 2.07 11.97 -3.42
N LYS A 130 1.69 13.06 -2.75
CA LYS A 130 1.55 13.08 -1.29
C LYS A 130 0.12 13.39 -0.90
N PHE A 131 -0.42 12.57 -0.02
CA PHE A 131 -1.74 12.67 0.57
C PHE A 131 -1.63 12.82 2.08
N ASP A 132 -2.59 13.52 2.67
CA ASP A 132 -2.65 13.77 4.10
C ASP A 132 -4.11 13.78 4.59
N ASN A 133 -4.31 13.34 5.82
CA ASN A 133 -5.52 13.60 6.61
C ASN A 133 -5.13 13.75 8.09
N GLU A 134 -6.10 13.71 9.00
CA GLU A 134 -5.85 13.82 10.44
C GLU A 134 -4.98 12.67 11.00
N PHE A 135 -5.04 11.48 10.40
CA PHE A 135 -4.44 10.26 10.94
C PHE A 135 -3.16 9.82 10.22
N TYR A 136 -2.98 10.19 8.95
CA TYR A 136 -1.93 9.63 8.10
C TYR A 136 -1.28 10.67 7.19
N ASN A 137 0.04 10.53 7.04
CA ASN A 137 0.82 11.07 5.94
C ASN A 137 1.13 9.94 4.96
N ILE A 138 0.87 10.15 3.67
CA ILE A 138 1.04 9.10 2.66
C ILE A 138 1.83 9.64 1.49
N THR A 139 2.90 8.93 1.12
CA THR A 139 3.70 9.23 -0.08
C THR A 139 3.60 8.04 -1.03
N MET A 140 3.22 8.30 -2.27
CA MET A 140 3.17 7.32 -3.34
C MET A 140 4.12 7.73 -4.46
N LEU A 141 4.98 6.82 -4.86
CA LEU A 141 6.00 7.03 -5.89
C LEU A 141 5.77 6.07 -7.05
N ILE A 142 5.86 6.60 -8.27
CA ILE A 142 5.92 5.81 -9.50
C ILE A 142 7.22 6.14 -10.18
N SER A 143 8.11 5.15 -10.34
CA SER A 143 9.39 5.42 -10.99
C SER A 143 9.20 5.75 -12.48
N THR A 144 10.01 6.70 -12.96
CA THR A 144 10.05 7.13 -14.36
C THR A 144 10.99 6.28 -15.21
N ASN A 145 11.93 5.57 -14.57
CA ASN A 145 13.02 4.87 -15.25
C ASN A 145 12.96 3.33 -15.10
N ASN A 146 12.16 2.83 -14.15
CA ASN A 146 11.96 1.41 -13.95
C ASN A 146 10.48 1.13 -13.66
N ASN A 147 10.00 -0.07 -13.99
CA ASN A 147 8.62 -0.46 -13.73
C ASN A 147 8.42 -0.75 -12.24
N LYS A 148 8.63 0.24 -11.38
CA LYS A 148 8.46 0.11 -9.94
C LYS A 148 7.61 1.22 -9.38
N GLY A 149 6.96 0.89 -8.28
CA GLY A 149 6.22 1.84 -7.50
C GLY A 149 6.33 1.54 -6.02
N SER A 150 6.09 2.55 -5.19
CA SER A 150 6.05 2.39 -3.75
C SER A 150 4.99 3.26 -3.09
N VAL A 151 4.54 2.81 -1.92
CA VAL A 151 3.71 3.58 -1.01
C VAL A 151 4.32 3.53 0.38
N GLU A 152 4.42 4.68 1.01
CA GLU A 152 4.72 4.83 2.43
C GLU A 152 3.48 5.41 3.12
N VAL A 153 2.97 4.71 4.14
CA VAL A 153 1.89 5.18 5.00
C VAL A 153 2.47 5.39 6.40
N LYS A 154 2.47 6.62 6.88
CA LYS A 154 2.94 7.03 8.20
C LYS A 154 1.78 7.49 9.06
N GLN A 155 1.60 6.89 10.23
CA GLN A 155 0.69 7.42 11.25
C GLN A 155 1.16 8.79 11.74
N LYS A 156 0.18 9.66 11.98
CA LYS A 156 0.35 10.95 12.64
C LYS A 156 0.01 10.81 14.11
N GLU A 157 0.62 11.65 14.92
CA GLU A 157 0.14 11.88 16.27
C GLU A 157 -1.29 12.41 16.22
N PHE A 158 -2.17 11.78 16.98
CA PHE A 158 -3.52 12.29 17.15
C PHE A 158 -3.49 13.44 18.16
N ILE A 159 -3.60 14.66 17.65
CA ILE A 159 -3.79 15.84 18.47
C ILE A 159 -5.31 16.00 18.62
N GLY A 160 -5.85 15.44 19.70
CA GLY A 160 -7.25 15.69 20.08
C GLY A 160 -7.40 17.18 20.41
N TYR A 161 -8.25 17.88 19.66
CA TYR A 161 -8.64 19.26 19.96
C TYR A 161 -9.69 19.31 21.06
#